data_AF-A0A819CX10-F1
#
_entry.id   AF-A0A819CX10-F1
#
_cell.length_a   1.000
_cell.length_b   1.000
_cell.length_c   1.000
_cell.angle_alpha   90.00
_cell.angle_beta   90.00
_cell.angle_gamma   90.00
#
_symmetry.space_group_name_H-M   'P 1'
#
loop_
_entity.id
_entity.type
_entity.pdbx_description
1 polymer ?
#
loop_
_entity_poly.entity_id
_entity_poly.type
_entity_poly.pdbx_seq_one_letter_code
_entity_poly.pdbx_strand_id
1 'polypeptide(L)'
;VLYVNSKYEDIAYFNANQWKQLIQQYIPELKKFCLAYYESNTYEHKILNNSSQLSYFVSSFWIERQSIMEIEIHSERLRYAIRSYSNTDNASVKLILKNVHHEKDFSFLKSNIDHILTIVQIYHLEISEVFINTLIQIIILLPRLDSLKVSSLSLKQSKCLSTNETELISLTSNKNQITKIYLEKVTDIEEIYYLLELCPRMIYLQIDSINNIGIESFIRNILIRINIKCYHQLGLLCFSISAADD
;
A
#
# COMPACT_ATOMS: atom_id res chain seq x y z
N VAL A 1 -11.85 14.36 -19.14
CA VAL A 1 -10.93 13.47 -18.40
C VAL A 1 -9.75 13.21 -19.31
N LEU A 2 -8.51 13.38 -18.84
CA LEU A 2 -7.30 13.17 -19.66
C LEU A 2 -6.55 11.93 -19.19
N TYR A 3 -6.19 11.03 -20.11
CA TYR A 3 -5.36 9.86 -19.82
C TYR A 3 -4.15 9.87 -20.74
N VAL A 4 -2.95 9.85 -20.16
CA VAL A 4 -1.69 9.77 -20.89
C VAL A 4 -0.92 8.57 -20.38
N ASN A 5 -0.64 7.62 -21.27
CA ASN A 5 0.21 6.47 -20.99
C ASN A 5 1.43 6.56 -21.90
N SER A 6 2.61 6.41 -21.31
CA SER A 6 3.87 6.61 -22.01
C SER A 6 4.89 5.54 -21.64
N LYS A 7 5.87 5.33 -22.54
CA LYS A 7 6.97 4.36 -22.39
C LYS A 7 8.30 5.05 -22.68
N TYR A 8 9.33 4.68 -21.91
CA TYR A 8 10.79 4.89 -22.10
C TYR A 8 11.29 6.27 -22.59
N GLU A 9 10.98 6.70 -23.82
CA GLU A 9 11.58 7.89 -24.47
C GLU A 9 10.91 9.22 -24.10
N ASP A 10 9.73 9.14 -23.50
CA ASP A 10 8.82 10.29 -23.35
C ASP A 10 8.76 10.82 -21.90
N ILE A 11 9.67 10.40 -21.01
CA ILE A 11 9.57 10.78 -19.60
C ILE A 11 9.71 12.29 -19.37
N ALA A 12 10.43 13.00 -20.25
CA ALA A 12 10.54 14.45 -20.18
C ALA A 12 9.17 15.15 -20.26
N TYR A 13 8.17 14.55 -20.92
CA TYR A 13 6.80 15.06 -20.96
C TYR A 13 6.09 14.98 -19.61
N PHE A 14 6.63 14.28 -18.60
CA PHE A 14 6.09 14.24 -17.25
C PHE A 14 6.66 15.35 -16.36
N ASN A 15 7.45 16.27 -16.92
CA ASN A 15 7.94 17.42 -16.20
C ASN A 15 6.77 18.27 -15.67
N ALA A 16 6.72 18.41 -14.35
CA ALA A 16 5.65 19.12 -13.67
C ALA A 16 5.48 20.58 -14.11
N ASN A 17 6.57 21.27 -14.44
CA ASN A 17 6.50 22.66 -14.89
C ASN A 17 5.86 22.77 -16.28
N GLN A 18 6.15 21.82 -17.18
CA GLN A 18 5.50 21.77 -18.49
C GLN A 18 4.00 21.50 -18.35
N TRP A 19 3.62 20.55 -17.50
CA TRP A 19 2.20 20.28 -17.20
C TRP A 19 1.50 21.47 -16.55
N LYS A 20 2.17 22.17 -15.63
CA LYS A 20 1.66 23.39 -15.01
C LYS A 20 1.33 24.44 -16.07
N GLN A 21 2.27 24.72 -16.98
CA GLN A 21 2.06 25.67 -18.08
C GLN A 21 0.93 25.22 -19.01
N LEU A 22 0.93 23.97 -19.44
CA LEU A 22 -0.07 23.42 -20.35
C LEU A 22 -1.49 23.51 -19.76
N ILE A 23 -1.66 23.10 -18.50
CA ILE A 23 -2.94 23.15 -17.81
C ILE A 23 -3.38 24.61 -17.63
N GLN A 24 -2.49 25.49 -17.17
CA GLN A 24 -2.83 26.90 -16.95
C GLN A 24 -3.22 27.61 -18.26
N GLN A 25 -2.54 27.32 -19.36
CA GLN A 25 -2.73 28.02 -20.62
C GLN A 25 -3.90 27.48 -21.44
N TYR A 26 -4.10 26.17 -21.49
CA TYR A 26 -5.01 25.55 -22.44
C TYR A 26 -6.19 24.81 -21.81
N ILE A 27 -6.04 24.29 -20.58
CA ILE A 27 -7.06 23.43 -19.95
C ILE A 27 -7.19 23.73 -18.43
N PRO A 28 -7.49 24.97 -18.02
CA PRO A 28 -7.46 25.37 -16.61
C PRO A 28 -8.50 24.60 -15.76
N GLU A 29 -9.61 24.18 -16.38
CA GLU A 29 -10.69 23.42 -15.76
C GLU A 29 -10.43 21.89 -15.70
N LEU A 30 -9.20 21.43 -15.95
CA LEU A 30 -8.86 20.01 -15.89
C LEU A 30 -8.94 19.47 -14.46
N LYS A 31 -10.10 18.90 -14.11
CA LYS A 31 -10.36 18.29 -12.79
C LYS A 31 -9.95 16.82 -12.70
N LYS A 32 -10.05 16.08 -13.81
CA LYS A 32 -9.80 14.63 -13.84
C LYS A 32 -8.72 14.28 -14.85
N PHE A 33 -7.62 13.72 -14.38
CA PHE A 33 -6.51 13.26 -15.21
C PHE A 33 -5.74 12.08 -14.60
N CYS A 34 -5.06 11.33 -15.46
CA CYS A 34 -4.11 10.29 -15.07
C CYS A 34 -2.93 10.31 -16.04
N LEU A 35 -1.73 10.47 -15.47
CA LEU A 35 -0.47 10.41 -16.20
C LEU A 35 0.24 9.16 -15.70
N ALA A 36 0.52 8.20 -16.58
CA ALA A 36 1.24 6.99 -16.20
C ALA A 36 2.43 6.72 -17.12
N TYR A 37 3.54 6.30 -16.51
CA TYR A 37 4.79 5.98 -17.15
C TYR A 37 5.23 4.58 -16.72
N TYR A 38 5.63 3.77 -17.69
CA TYR A 38 6.11 2.41 -17.47
C TYR A 38 7.62 2.34 -17.69
N GLU A 39 8.33 1.87 -16.68
CA GLU A 39 9.75 1.62 -16.71
C GLU A 39 10.00 0.12 -16.93
N SER A 40 10.68 -0.21 -18.03
CA SER A 40 11.09 -1.57 -18.34
C SER A 40 12.51 -1.82 -17.81
N ASN A 41 12.62 -2.65 -16.77
CA ASN A 41 13.92 -3.15 -16.31
C ASN A 41 14.43 -4.22 -17.28
N THR A 42 15.08 -3.82 -18.36
CA THR A 42 16.02 -4.72 -19.04
C THR A 42 17.27 -4.79 -18.18
N TYR A 43 17.67 -6.00 -17.77
CA TYR A 43 18.77 -6.32 -16.84
C TYR A 43 20.11 -5.58 -17.03
N GLU A 44 20.31 -4.93 -18.18
CA GLU A 44 21.52 -4.15 -18.51
C GLU A 44 21.49 -2.70 -18.00
N HIS A 45 20.32 -2.14 -17.66
CA HIS A 45 20.20 -0.82 -17.05
C HIS A 45 20.09 -0.95 -15.53
N LYS A 46 21.20 -1.36 -14.91
CA LYS A 46 21.43 -1.25 -13.46
C LYS A 46 21.06 0.16 -13.00
N ILE A 47 20.03 0.29 -12.14
CA ILE A 47 19.94 0.98 -10.82
C ILE A 47 20.51 2.43 -10.69
N LEU A 48 21.23 2.96 -11.67
CA LEU A 48 22.00 4.21 -11.61
C LEU A 48 21.27 5.42 -12.21
N ASN A 49 20.19 5.24 -12.99
CA ASN A 49 19.44 6.36 -13.58
C ASN A 49 18.03 6.59 -12.99
N ASN A 50 17.58 5.73 -12.08
CA ASN A 50 16.19 5.68 -11.60
C ASN A 50 15.80 6.91 -10.74
N SER A 51 16.78 7.60 -10.14
CA SER A 51 16.51 8.77 -9.28
C SER A 51 15.99 9.99 -10.05
N SER A 52 16.42 10.16 -11.30
CA SER A 52 16.01 11.30 -12.13
C SER A 52 14.54 11.22 -12.53
N GLN A 53 14.01 10.01 -12.70
CA GLN A 53 12.70 9.75 -13.27
C GLN A 53 11.58 9.98 -12.24
N LEU A 54 11.75 9.43 -11.04
CA LEU A 54 10.85 9.63 -9.91
C LEU A 54 10.71 11.10 -9.52
N SER A 55 11.77 11.90 -9.70
CA SER A 55 11.77 13.34 -9.38
C SER A 55 10.68 14.13 -10.13
N TYR A 56 10.30 13.69 -11.33
CA TYR A 56 9.22 14.32 -12.11
C TYR A 56 7.83 14.13 -11.49
N PHE A 57 7.67 13.08 -10.68
CA PHE A 57 6.39 12.72 -10.08
C PHE A 57 6.21 13.27 -8.66
N VAL A 58 7.29 13.67 -7.99
CA VAL A 58 7.29 14.17 -6.59
C VAL A 58 7.33 15.70 -6.46
N SER A 59 7.08 16.44 -7.54
CA SER A 59 7.11 17.91 -7.51
C SER A 59 6.02 18.51 -6.61
N SER A 60 6.28 19.70 -6.05
CA SER A 60 5.30 20.42 -5.23
C SER A 60 4.02 20.76 -6.00
N PHE A 61 4.09 20.90 -7.32
CA PHE A 61 2.93 21.15 -8.18
C PHE A 61 1.86 20.06 -8.06
N TRP A 62 2.27 18.78 -8.07
CA TRP A 62 1.33 17.66 -7.95
C TRP A 62 0.71 17.58 -6.56
N ILE A 63 1.53 17.91 -5.53
CA ILE A 63 1.12 17.97 -4.13
C ILE A 63 0.07 19.08 -3.93
N GLU A 64 0.33 20.30 -4.44
CA GLU A 64 -0.57 21.45 -4.37
C GLU A 64 -1.91 21.19 -5.09
N ARG A 65 -1.89 20.41 -6.18
CA ARG A 65 -3.11 19.96 -6.87
C ARG A 65 -3.81 18.77 -6.20
N GLN A 66 -3.39 18.38 -4.99
CA GLN A 66 -3.97 17.25 -4.25
C GLN A 66 -4.02 15.95 -5.08
N SER A 67 -2.99 15.74 -5.91
CA SER A 67 -2.90 14.53 -6.72
C SER A 67 -2.25 13.41 -5.92
N ILE A 68 -2.62 12.16 -6.22
CA ILE A 68 -1.98 10.98 -5.65
C ILE A 68 -0.89 10.51 -6.60
N MET A 69 0.28 10.23 -6.04
CA MET A 69 1.34 9.52 -6.72
C MET A 69 1.22 8.04 -6.42
N GLU A 70 1.06 7.23 -7.46
CA GLU A 70 1.07 5.77 -7.39
C GLU A 70 2.41 5.25 -7.92
N ILE A 71 3.03 4.36 -7.16
CA ILE A 71 4.18 3.58 -7.59
C ILE A 71 3.74 2.13 -7.56
N GLU A 72 3.69 1.49 -8.71
CA GLU A 72 3.27 0.10 -8.86
C GLU A 72 4.48 -0.77 -9.22
N ILE A 73 4.73 -1.80 -8.42
CA ILE A 73 5.73 -2.83 -8.66
C ILE A 73 4.98 -4.11 -9.00
N HIS A 74 5.21 -4.61 -10.22
CA HIS A 74 4.62 -5.86 -10.70
C HIS A 74 5.69 -6.71 -11.37
N SER A 75 6.06 -7.80 -10.71
CA SER A 75 7.22 -8.62 -11.11
C SER A 75 8.47 -7.73 -11.24
N GLU A 76 9.09 -7.66 -12.42
CA GLU A 76 10.28 -6.84 -12.68
C GLU A 76 9.95 -5.45 -13.25
N ARG A 77 8.66 -5.08 -13.33
CA ARG A 77 8.22 -3.81 -13.94
C ARG A 77 7.85 -2.79 -12.88
N LEU A 78 8.24 -1.56 -13.16
CA LEU A 78 7.87 -0.39 -12.39
C LEU A 78 6.91 0.46 -13.21
N ARG A 79 5.91 1.00 -12.54
CA ARG A 79 4.99 1.96 -13.12
C ARG A 79 4.79 3.10 -12.15
N TYR A 80 4.96 4.31 -12.63
CA TYR A 80 4.68 5.52 -11.88
C TYR A 80 3.44 6.18 -12.47
N ALA A 81 2.55 6.67 -11.62
CA ALA A 81 1.40 7.42 -12.07
C ALA A 81 1.07 8.59 -11.15
N ILE A 82 0.59 9.68 -11.74
CA ILE A 82 -0.11 10.74 -11.01
C ILE A 82 -1.57 10.68 -11.41
N ARG A 83 -2.45 10.63 -10.41
CA ARG A 83 -3.89 10.70 -10.61
C ARG A 83 -4.48 11.88 -9.89
N SER A 84 -5.38 12.60 -10.57
CA SER A 84 -6.27 13.55 -9.90
C SER A 84 -7.14 12.78 -8.91
N TYR A 85 -7.12 13.18 -7.66
CA TYR A 85 -7.93 12.56 -6.63
C TYR A 85 -9.21 13.36 -6.38
N SER A 86 -10.30 12.68 -6.02
CA SER A 86 -11.61 13.33 -5.84
C SER A 86 -12.19 13.22 -4.44
N ASN A 87 -11.53 12.59 -3.46
CA ASN A 87 -11.97 12.68 -2.05
C ASN A 87 -10.95 12.13 -1.06
N THR A 88 -10.58 12.98 -0.09
CA THR A 88 -10.02 12.71 1.25
C THR A 88 -8.55 12.29 1.40
N ASP A 89 -7.89 13.03 2.30
CA ASP A 89 -6.53 12.96 2.83
C ASP A 89 -5.39 13.38 1.90
N ASN A 90 -4.49 14.19 2.49
CA ASN A 90 -3.40 14.93 1.88
C ASN A 90 -2.63 14.15 0.81
N ALA A 91 -2.10 14.88 -0.18
CA ALA A 91 -1.22 14.35 -1.22
C ALA A 91 -0.26 13.30 -0.66
N SER A 92 -0.54 12.03 -0.98
CA SER A 92 0.14 10.89 -0.42
C SER A 92 0.72 10.04 -1.55
N VAL A 93 1.87 9.44 -1.26
CA VAL A 93 2.47 8.45 -2.15
C VAL A 93 1.99 7.08 -1.73
N LYS A 94 1.43 6.40 -2.71
CA LYS A 94 0.86 5.06 -2.63
C LYS A 94 1.79 4.08 -3.32
N LEU A 95 2.25 3.07 -2.59
CA LEU A 95 2.94 1.92 -3.15
C LEU A 95 1.94 0.81 -3.42
N ILE A 96 1.95 0.24 -4.62
CA ILE A 96 1.08 -0.85 -5.05
C ILE A 96 1.98 -2.03 -5.43
N LEU A 97 1.83 -3.15 -4.72
CA LEU A 97 2.60 -4.36 -4.97
C LEU A 97 1.68 -5.44 -5.51
N LYS A 98 1.99 -5.94 -6.70
CA LYS A 98 1.23 -7.01 -7.36
C LYS A 98 2.09 -8.26 -7.49
N ASN A 99 1.46 -9.41 -7.29
CA ASN A 99 2.04 -10.74 -7.44
C ASN A 99 3.27 -11.00 -6.53
N VAL A 100 3.15 -10.70 -5.24
CA VAL A 100 4.23 -10.92 -4.26
C VAL A 100 4.20 -12.37 -3.75
N HIS A 101 4.55 -13.33 -4.61
CA HIS A 101 4.34 -14.76 -4.31
C HIS A 101 5.60 -15.52 -3.86
N HIS A 102 6.81 -15.03 -4.18
CA HIS A 102 8.06 -15.77 -3.91
C HIS A 102 9.11 -14.98 -3.12
N GLU A 103 9.80 -15.67 -2.21
CA GLU A 103 10.95 -15.12 -1.47
C GLU A 103 12.09 -14.64 -2.40
N LYS A 104 12.24 -15.27 -3.57
CA LYS A 104 13.22 -14.86 -4.58
C LYS A 104 12.93 -13.44 -5.13
N ASP A 105 11.67 -13.04 -5.17
CA ASP A 105 11.24 -11.73 -5.63
C ASP A 105 11.47 -10.64 -4.57
N PHE A 106 11.70 -11.04 -3.32
CA PHE A 106 11.84 -10.08 -2.22
C PHE A 106 13.12 -9.26 -2.31
N SER A 107 14.21 -9.80 -2.84
CA SER A 107 15.46 -9.04 -3.00
C SER A 107 15.32 -7.89 -4.01
N PHE A 108 14.67 -8.16 -5.14
CA PHE A 108 14.31 -7.16 -6.13
C PHE A 108 13.33 -6.13 -5.55
N LEU A 109 12.27 -6.60 -4.88
CA LEU A 109 11.29 -5.74 -4.23
C LEU A 109 11.96 -4.78 -3.24
N LYS A 110 12.79 -5.32 -2.35
CA LYS A 110 13.53 -4.56 -1.35
C LYS A 110 14.42 -3.51 -1.99
N SER A 111 15.22 -3.88 -3.01
CA SER A 111 16.11 -2.93 -3.69
C SER A 111 15.33 -1.74 -4.27
N ASN A 112 14.15 -1.98 -4.84
CA ASN A 112 13.33 -0.91 -5.41
C ASN A 112 12.67 -0.05 -4.31
N ILE A 113 12.15 -0.67 -3.25
CA ILE A 113 11.58 0.05 -2.11
C ILE A 113 12.66 0.94 -1.46
N ASP A 114 13.84 0.39 -1.18
CA ASP A 114 14.95 1.14 -0.59
C ASP A 114 15.31 2.35 -1.47
N HIS A 115 15.35 2.17 -2.79
CA HIS A 115 15.60 3.27 -3.73
C HIS A 115 14.50 4.33 -3.69
N ILE A 116 13.22 3.93 -3.78
CA ILE A 116 12.07 4.85 -3.74
C ILE A 116 12.09 5.69 -2.45
N LEU A 117 12.40 5.05 -1.31
CA LEU A 117 12.44 5.70 0.00
C LEU A 117 13.54 6.75 0.13
N THR A 118 14.55 6.75 -0.73
CA THR A 118 15.54 7.84 -0.79
C THR A 118 14.96 9.14 -1.34
N ILE A 119 13.84 9.07 -2.06
CA ILE A 119 13.23 10.19 -2.78
C ILE A 119 11.93 10.62 -2.10
N VAL A 120 11.12 9.66 -1.66
CA VAL A 120 9.77 9.94 -1.18
C VAL A 120 9.33 9.03 -0.05
N GLN A 121 8.45 9.55 0.80
CA GLN A 121 7.87 8.82 1.89
C GLN A 121 6.57 8.15 1.45
N ILE A 122 6.43 6.88 1.78
CA ILE A 122 5.25 6.08 1.47
C ILE A 122 4.37 6.02 2.72
N TYR A 123 3.10 6.40 2.55
CA TYR A 123 2.11 6.42 3.62
C TYR A 123 1.01 5.39 3.44
N HIS A 124 0.78 4.95 2.19
CA HIS A 124 -0.22 3.95 1.86
C HIS A 124 0.41 2.83 1.03
N LEU A 125 0.07 1.59 1.41
CA LEU A 125 0.50 0.37 0.75
C LEU A 125 -0.72 -0.42 0.33
N GLU A 126 -0.79 -0.81 -0.94
CA GLU A 126 -1.76 -1.76 -1.47
C GLU A 126 -1.03 -3.01 -1.94
N ILE A 127 -1.49 -4.19 -1.53
CA ILE A 127 -0.93 -5.47 -1.95
C ILE A 127 -2.07 -6.39 -2.39
N SER A 128 -1.95 -6.99 -3.56
CA SER A 128 -2.96 -7.93 -4.04
C SER A 128 -2.96 -9.22 -3.21
N GLU A 129 -1.89 -10.00 -3.28
CA GLU A 129 -1.80 -11.26 -2.53
C GLU A 129 -0.45 -11.33 -1.83
N VAL A 130 -0.47 -11.72 -0.55
CA VAL A 130 0.74 -11.76 0.27
C VAL A 130 0.65 -12.78 1.39
N PHE A 131 1.78 -13.41 1.70
CA PHE A 131 1.93 -14.20 2.93
C PHE A 131 2.26 -13.30 4.11
N ILE A 132 1.78 -13.63 5.30
CA ILE A 132 1.99 -12.81 6.51
C ILE A 132 3.47 -12.46 6.77
N ASN A 133 4.38 -13.42 6.56
CA ASN A 133 5.81 -13.20 6.75
C ASN A 133 6.36 -12.15 5.78
N THR A 134 5.95 -12.24 4.52
CA THR A 134 6.35 -11.26 3.50
C THR A 134 5.74 -9.89 3.80
N LEU A 135 4.50 -9.84 4.28
CA LEU A 135 3.85 -8.60 4.70
C LEU A 135 4.64 -7.94 5.85
N ILE A 136 5.04 -8.69 6.88
CA ILE A 136 5.84 -8.17 8.00
C ILE A 136 7.16 -7.58 7.47
N GLN A 137 7.86 -8.29 6.58
CA GLN A 137 9.10 -7.80 5.99
C GLN A 137 8.89 -6.52 5.18
N ILE A 138 7.79 -6.40 4.43
CA ILE A 138 7.46 -5.17 3.69
C ILE A 138 7.17 -4.02 4.67
N ILE A 139 6.39 -4.25 5.73
CA ILE A 139 6.07 -3.23 6.73
C ILE A 139 7.33 -2.70 7.42
N ILE A 140 8.31 -3.57 7.71
CA ILE A 140 9.60 -3.15 8.29
C ILE A 140 10.32 -2.14 7.39
N LEU A 141 10.22 -2.29 6.06
CA LEU A 141 10.83 -1.36 5.11
C LEU A 141 10.13 0.00 5.06
N LEU A 142 8.88 0.11 5.54
CA LEU A 142 8.04 1.29 5.37
C LEU A 142 7.70 1.96 6.73
N PRO A 143 8.66 2.67 7.35
CA PRO A 143 8.53 3.15 8.74
C PRO A 143 7.45 4.22 8.95
N ARG A 144 6.97 4.87 7.88
CA ARG A 144 5.93 5.91 7.93
C ARG A 144 4.57 5.44 7.40
N LEU A 145 4.42 4.13 7.19
CA LEU A 145 3.18 3.57 6.69
C LEU A 145 2.05 3.79 7.70
N ASP A 146 0.99 4.47 7.26
CA ASP A 146 -0.23 4.75 8.03
C ASP A 146 -1.40 3.86 7.59
N SER A 147 -1.43 3.52 6.30
CA SER A 147 -2.55 2.81 5.70
C SER A 147 -2.09 1.59 4.90
N LEU A 148 -2.76 0.46 5.13
CA LEU A 148 -2.51 -0.81 4.49
C LEU A 148 -3.79 -1.34 3.84
N LYS A 149 -3.74 -1.68 2.55
CA LYS A 149 -4.78 -2.42 1.84
C LYS A 149 -4.23 -3.76 1.37
N VAL A 150 -4.94 -4.84 1.67
CA VAL A 150 -4.57 -6.20 1.24
C VAL A 150 -5.78 -6.87 0.58
N SER A 151 -5.65 -7.34 -0.66
CA SER A 151 -6.77 -8.04 -1.32
C SER A 151 -6.97 -9.44 -0.75
N SER A 152 -5.89 -10.20 -0.58
CA SER A 152 -5.90 -11.53 0.05
C SER A 152 -4.66 -11.74 0.90
N LEU A 153 -4.87 -12.04 2.18
CA LEU A 153 -3.80 -12.43 3.11
C LEU A 153 -3.79 -13.96 3.23
N SER A 154 -2.62 -14.58 3.10
CA SER A 154 -2.47 -16.03 3.24
C SER A 154 -1.59 -16.40 4.44
N LEU A 155 -2.07 -17.32 5.26
CA LEU A 155 -1.33 -17.94 6.35
C LEU A 155 -0.73 -19.26 5.82
N LYS A 156 0.56 -19.28 5.51
CA LYS A 156 1.22 -20.46 4.94
C LYS A 156 1.44 -21.52 6.03
N GLN A 157 0.49 -22.45 6.16
CA GLN A 157 0.61 -23.75 6.83
C GLN A 157 1.28 -23.77 8.22
N SER A 158 0.58 -23.19 9.20
CA SER A 158 0.46 -23.68 10.57
C SER A 158 -0.38 -22.66 11.32
N LYS A 159 -1.42 -23.08 12.06
CA LYS A 159 -2.20 -22.16 12.91
C LYS A 159 -1.35 -21.50 14.00
N CYS A 160 -0.14 -22.02 14.23
CA CYS A 160 0.86 -21.43 15.10
C CYS A 160 2.01 -20.82 14.29
N LEU A 161 2.35 -19.57 14.59
CA LEU A 161 3.64 -19.02 14.19
C LEU A 161 4.79 -19.79 14.84
N SER A 162 5.90 -19.86 14.14
CA SER A 162 7.19 -20.20 14.74
C SER A 162 7.61 -19.14 15.76
N THR A 163 8.52 -19.51 16.66
CA THR A 163 9.08 -18.58 17.66
C THR A 163 9.70 -17.35 17.01
N ASN A 164 10.44 -17.54 15.91
CA ASN A 164 11.08 -16.46 15.16
C ASN A 164 10.06 -15.48 14.56
N GLU A 165 8.95 -15.99 14.02
CA GLU A 165 7.88 -15.13 13.48
C GLU A 165 7.19 -14.34 14.59
N THR A 166 6.98 -14.96 15.75
CA THR A 166 6.39 -14.30 16.92
C THR A 166 7.26 -13.14 17.42
N GLU A 167 8.59 -13.34 17.49
CA GLU A 167 9.55 -12.29 17.84
C GLU A 167 9.55 -11.15 16.79
N LEU A 168 9.52 -11.50 15.51
CA LEU A 168 9.49 -10.53 14.42
C LEU A 168 8.22 -9.66 14.47
N ILE A 169 7.06 -10.26 14.75
CA ILE A 169 5.80 -9.52 14.96
C ILE A 169 5.91 -8.59 16.15
N SER A 170 6.40 -9.07 17.30
CA SER A 170 6.56 -8.25 18.51
C SER A 170 7.47 -7.03 18.26
N LEU A 171 8.57 -7.21 17.52
CA LEU A 171 9.46 -6.10 17.17
C LEU A 171 8.81 -5.12 16.18
N THR A 172 8.03 -5.63 15.23
CA THR A 172 7.40 -4.83 14.17
C THR A 172 6.18 -4.08 14.70
N SER A 173 5.39 -4.71 15.57
CA SER A 173 4.15 -4.16 16.15
C SER A 173 4.37 -2.90 16.97
N ASN A 174 5.48 -2.87 17.71
CA ASN A 174 5.85 -1.71 18.52
C ASN A 174 6.32 -0.50 17.70
N LYS A 175 6.77 -0.73 16.45
CA LYS A 175 7.40 0.29 15.62
C LYS A 175 6.47 0.87 14.56
N ASN A 176 5.61 0.05 13.96
CA ASN A 176 4.75 0.53 12.88
C ASN A 176 3.68 1.51 13.39
N GLN A 177 3.21 2.35 12.48
CA GLN A 177 2.26 3.44 12.73
C GLN A 177 0.94 3.22 12.00
N ILE A 178 0.64 1.97 11.62
CA ILE A 178 -0.52 1.66 10.79
C ILE A 178 -1.79 1.89 11.61
N THR A 179 -2.64 2.81 11.14
CA THR A 179 -3.91 3.16 11.77
C THR A 179 -5.11 2.70 10.96
N LYS A 180 -4.94 2.53 9.63
CA LYS A 180 -6.03 2.17 8.70
C LYS A 180 -5.71 0.88 7.95
N ILE A 181 -6.55 -0.14 8.11
CA ILE A 181 -6.45 -1.40 7.37
C ILE A 181 -7.70 -1.62 6.51
N TYR A 182 -7.48 -2.04 5.28
CA TYR A 182 -8.51 -2.39 4.31
C TYR A 182 -8.25 -3.81 3.81
N LEU A 183 -9.20 -4.71 3.96
CA LEU A 183 -9.12 -6.09 3.49
C LEU A 183 -10.22 -6.33 2.46
N GLU A 184 -9.88 -6.79 1.26
CA GLU A 184 -10.94 -7.11 0.29
C GLU A 184 -11.62 -8.43 0.64
N LYS A 185 -10.86 -9.41 1.12
CA LYS A 185 -11.37 -10.72 1.47
C LYS A 185 -10.69 -11.26 2.73
N VAL A 186 -11.51 -11.79 3.63
CA VAL A 186 -11.08 -12.55 4.81
C VAL A 186 -11.63 -13.95 4.69
N THR A 187 -10.77 -14.96 4.80
CA THR A 187 -11.17 -16.37 4.73
C THR A 187 -11.03 -17.13 6.05
N ASP A 188 -10.16 -16.63 6.93
CA ASP A 188 -9.94 -17.19 8.26
C ASP A 188 -9.88 -16.05 9.28
N ILE A 189 -10.58 -16.21 10.41
CA ILE A 189 -10.56 -15.22 11.50
C ILE A 189 -9.16 -15.03 12.07
N GLU A 190 -8.30 -16.04 11.98
CA GLU A 190 -6.91 -15.95 12.41
C GLU A 190 -6.14 -14.86 11.65
N GLU A 191 -6.48 -14.59 10.38
CA GLU A 191 -5.90 -13.48 9.60
C GLU A 191 -6.10 -12.13 10.31
N ILE A 192 -7.30 -11.91 10.86
CA ILE A 192 -7.62 -10.70 11.63
C ILE A 192 -6.83 -10.66 12.92
N TYR A 193 -6.73 -11.77 13.64
CA TYR A 193 -5.97 -11.82 14.89
C TYR A 193 -4.50 -11.44 14.67
N TYR A 194 -3.88 -11.93 13.60
CA TYR A 194 -2.52 -11.53 13.24
C TYR A 194 -2.41 -10.04 12.94
N LEU A 195 -3.39 -9.45 12.24
CA LEU A 195 -3.36 -8.02 11.94
C LEU A 195 -3.55 -7.16 13.20
N LEU A 196 -4.39 -7.58 14.15
CA LEU A 196 -4.53 -6.90 15.44
C LEU A 196 -3.23 -6.94 16.25
N GLU A 197 -2.50 -8.06 16.20
CA GLU A 197 -1.20 -8.20 16.87
C GLU A 197 -0.09 -7.40 16.17
N LEU A 198 -0.11 -7.40 14.84
CA LEU A 198 0.87 -6.70 14.01
C LEU A 198 0.66 -5.18 14.02
N CYS A 199 -0.59 -4.71 14.05
CA CYS A 199 -0.94 -3.28 13.95
C CYS A 199 -1.75 -2.84 15.18
N PRO A 200 -1.14 -2.78 16.38
CA PRO A 200 -1.86 -2.49 17.62
C PRO A 200 -2.44 -1.06 17.70
N ARG A 201 -1.98 -0.16 16.81
CA ARG A 201 -2.45 1.23 16.69
C ARG A 201 -3.62 1.39 15.71
N MET A 202 -4.14 0.29 15.17
CA MET A 202 -5.25 0.32 14.23
C MET A 202 -6.50 0.97 14.87
N ILE A 203 -7.09 1.92 14.17
CA ILE A 203 -8.34 2.61 14.57
C ILE A 203 -9.44 2.44 13.52
N TYR A 204 -9.08 2.01 12.31
CA TYR A 204 -10.02 1.79 11.22
C TYR A 204 -9.73 0.46 10.53
N LEU A 205 -10.75 -0.40 10.47
CA LEU A 205 -10.73 -1.66 9.73
C LEU A 205 -11.93 -1.73 8.78
N GLN A 206 -11.66 -1.71 7.47
CA GLN A 206 -12.66 -2.01 6.46
C GLN A 206 -12.43 -3.40 5.91
N ILE A 207 -13.51 -4.17 5.74
CA ILE A 207 -13.49 -5.50 5.16
C ILE A 207 -14.57 -5.57 4.10
N ASP A 208 -14.21 -5.85 2.86
CA ASP A 208 -15.21 -5.91 1.81
C ASP A 208 -16.00 -7.22 1.86
N SER A 209 -15.36 -8.35 2.19
CA SER A 209 -16.01 -9.66 2.27
C SER A 209 -15.46 -10.54 3.39
N ILE A 210 -16.36 -11.11 4.22
CA ILE A 210 -16.05 -12.12 5.25
C ILE A 210 -16.55 -13.49 4.83
N ASN A 211 -15.81 -14.16 3.95
CA ASN A 211 -16.24 -15.41 3.34
C ASN A 211 -16.33 -16.52 4.39
N ASN A 212 -17.49 -17.15 4.52
CA ASN A 212 -17.74 -18.28 5.43
C ASN A 212 -17.55 -17.96 6.93
N ILE A 213 -17.51 -16.67 7.31
CA ILE A 213 -17.50 -16.26 8.71
C ILE A 213 -18.77 -15.46 8.95
N GLY A 214 -19.75 -16.05 9.62
CA GLY A 214 -20.98 -15.33 9.96
C GLY A 214 -20.67 -14.05 10.74
N ILE A 215 -21.32 -12.94 10.38
CA ILE A 215 -21.00 -11.60 10.89
C ILE A 215 -21.05 -11.50 12.42
N GLU A 216 -21.99 -12.18 13.06
CA GLU A 216 -22.09 -12.23 14.52
C GLU A 216 -20.87 -12.92 15.13
N SER A 217 -20.49 -14.07 14.58
CA SER A 217 -19.30 -14.80 15.00
C SER A 217 -18.05 -13.95 14.80
N PHE A 218 -17.94 -13.28 13.65
CA PHE A 218 -16.83 -12.40 13.32
C PHE A 218 -16.66 -11.28 14.36
N ILE A 219 -17.72 -10.50 14.60
CA ILE A 219 -17.71 -9.38 15.56
C ILE A 219 -17.42 -9.89 16.97
N ARG A 220 -18.07 -10.96 17.41
CA ARG A 220 -17.87 -11.54 18.74
C ARG A 220 -16.43 -11.96 18.96
N ASN A 221 -15.84 -12.64 17.98
CA ASN A 221 -14.45 -13.10 18.04
C ASN A 221 -13.46 -11.94 18.17
N ILE A 222 -13.65 -10.87 17.40
CA ILE A 222 -12.81 -9.67 17.47
C ILE A 222 -12.92 -8.99 18.83
N LEU A 223 -14.14 -8.77 19.32
CA LEU A 223 -14.36 -8.12 20.62
C LEU A 223 -13.74 -8.92 21.77
N ILE A 224 -13.89 -10.25 21.75
CA ILE A 224 -13.23 -11.13 22.72
C ILE A 224 -11.71 -10.97 22.64
N ARG A 225 -11.13 -10.96 21.43
CA ARG A 225 -9.68 -10.84 21.25
C ARG A 225 -9.13 -9.51 21.75
N ILE A 226 -9.80 -8.41 21.44
CA ILE A 226 -9.44 -7.05 21.90
C ILE A 226 -9.46 -6.99 23.43
N ASN A 227 -10.50 -7.53 24.06
CA ASN A 227 -10.65 -7.55 25.51
C ASN A 227 -9.59 -8.40 26.20
N ILE A 228 -9.23 -9.57 25.66
CA ILE A 228 -8.23 -10.47 26.25
C ILE A 228 -6.83 -9.84 26.23
N LYS A 229 -6.47 -9.14 25.15
CA LYS A 229 -5.12 -8.63 24.93
C LYS A 229 -4.90 -7.19 25.43
N CYS A 230 -5.94 -6.54 25.99
CA CYS A 230 -5.88 -5.18 26.53
C CYS A 230 -5.32 -4.13 25.55
N TYR A 231 -5.61 -4.25 24.27
CA TYR A 231 -5.20 -3.26 23.27
C TYR A 231 -6.02 -1.98 23.42
N HIS A 232 -5.55 -1.04 24.25
CA HIS A 232 -6.29 0.18 24.60
C HIS A 232 -6.73 1.02 23.38
N GLN A 233 -5.95 1.01 22.30
CA GLN A 233 -6.26 1.76 21.07
C GLN A 233 -7.33 1.08 20.20
N LEU A 234 -7.44 -0.26 20.28
CA LEU A 234 -8.49 -1.00 19.56
C LEU A 234 -9.88 -0.79 20.18
N GLY A 235 -9.98 -0.18 21.36
CA GLY A 235 -11.26 0.28 21.92
C GLY A 235 -11.92 1.39 21.10
N LEU A 236 -11.18 2.05 20.20
CA LEU A 236 -11.68 3.08 19.28
C LEU A 236 -11.89 2.55 17.86
N LEU A 237 -11.77 1.25 17.66
CA LEU A 237 -11.77 0.65 16.33
C LEU A 237 -13.13 0.79 15.65
N CYS A 238 -13.15 1.51 14.53
CA CYS A 238 -14.29 1.60 13.64
C CYS A 238 -14.22 0.46 12.61
N PHE A 239 -15.33 -0.27 12.44
CA PHE A 239 -15.45 -1.34 11.46
C PHE A 239 -16.43 -0.97 10.35
N SER A 240 -16.08 -1.33 9.12
CA SER A 240 -16.99 -1.30 7.97
C SER A 240 -16.93 -2.65 7.27
N ILE A 241 -18.07 -3.34 7.15
CA ILE A 241 -18.17 -4.63 6.46
C ILE A 241 -19.14 -4.45 5.29
N SER A 242 -18.64 -4.57 4.06
CA SER A 242 -19.42 -4.22 2.85
C SER A 242 -20.35 -5.35 2.40
N ALA A 243 -19.92 -6.60 2.51
CA ALA A 243 -20.71 -7.79 2.25
C ALA A 243 -20.40 -8.86 3.31
N ALA A 244 -21.45 -9.36 3.95
CA ALA A 244 -21.40 -10.58 4.75
C ALA A 244 -22.29 -11.60 4.03
N ASP A 245 -21.75 -12.78 3.77
CA ASP A 245 -22.58 -13.90 3.31
C ASP A 245 -23.49 -14.31 4.50
N ASP A 246 -24.81 -14.37 4.26
CA ASP A 246 -25.80 -14.93 5.20
C ASP A 246 -25.61 -16.46 5.38
#